data_AF-A0A7S2THX3-F1
#
_entry.id   AF-A0A7S2THX3-F1
#
_cell.length_a   1.000
_cell.length_b   1.000
_cell.length_c   1.000
_cell.angle_alpha   90.00
_cell.angle_beta   90.00
_cell.angle_gamma   90.00
#
_symmetry.space_group_name_H-M   'P 1'
#
loop_
_entity.id
_entity.type
_entity.pdbx_description
1 polymer ?
#
loop_
_entity_poly.entity_id
_entity_poly.type
_entity_poly.pdbx_seq_one_letter_code
_entity_poly.pdbx_strand_id
1 'polypeptide(L)'
;RVNGYHLHIAAAGPSSFEELDEYLKSVGVSNRNERARLIDLNTNPNSLFAAKRRRGVRPRIVARPLSVEDDVKPVVDYLCEIGVNKENLPVMLTTQPAMIGYSVENHLKPLIEYLLEVGVEDIGGLLEKRPTLMGLSVDQSLRKIVDYLQSTDTPPEKIIEYLGTSI
;
A
#
# COMPACT_ATOMS: atom_id res chain seq x y z
N ARG A 1 32.22 -5.96 -2.43
CA ARG A 1 31.36 -6.95 -3.14
C ARG A 1 30.02 -6.97 -2.42
N VAL A 2 29.00 -6.30 -2.98
CA VAL A 2 27.61 -6.47 -2.53
C VAL A 2 26.75 -6.52 -3.79
N ASN A 3 25.88 -7.52 -3.80
CA ASN A 3 25.21 -8.13 -4.94
C ASN A 3 24.45 -7.15 -5.85
N GLY A 4 24.66 -7.34 -7.15
CA GLY A 4 23.87 -6.72 -8.19
C GLY A 4 22.49 -7.34 -8.26
N TYR A 5 21.47 -6.50 -8.12
CA TYR A 5 20.12 -6.82 -8.54
C TYR A 5 20.00 -6.52 -10.03
N HIS A 6 20.39 -7.48 -10.86
CA HIS A 6 19.93 -7.55 -12.25
C HIS A 6 18.55 -8.21 -12.23
N LEU A 7 17.48 -7.39 -12.25
CA LEU A 7 16.16 -7.87 -12.64
C LEU A 7 16.01 -7.56 -14.14
N HIS A 8 16.39 -8.53 -14.96
CA HIS A 8 15.93 -8.64 -16.34
C HIS A 8 14.50 -9.20 -16.31
N ILE A 9 13.53 -8.31 -16.16
CA ILE A 9 12.17 -8.54 -16.64
C ILE A 9 12.03 -7.55 -17.79
N ALA A 10 11.52 -7.99 -18.94
CA ALA A 10 11.21 -7.10 -20.05
C ALA A 10 10.03 -6.20 -19.61
N ALA A 11 10.33 -5.21 -18.77
CA ALA A 11 9.36 -4.28 -18.22
C ALA A 11 8.85 -3.41 -19.37
N ALA A 12 7.54 -3.21 -19.44
CA ALA A 12 7.01 -2.11 -20.21
C ALA A 12 7.74 -0.83 -19.75
N GLY A 13 8.05 0.07 -20.68
CA GLY A 13 8.64 1.35 -20.32
C GLY A 13 7.79 2.08 -19.27
N PRO A 14 8.34 3.11 -18.60
CA PRO A 14 7.56 3.89 -17.67
C PRO A 14 6.30 4.45 -18.34
N SER A 15 5.15 4.27 -17.70
CA SER A 15 3.89 4.77 -18.23
C SER A 15 3.87 6.29 -18.27
N SER A 16 3.21 6.84 -19.28
CA SER A 16 2.99 8.29 -19.37
C SER A 16 2.07 8.77 -18.25
N PHE A 17 2.07 10.09 -17.99
CA PHE A 17 1.14 10.68 -17.04
C PHE A 17 -0.31 10.41 -17.45
N GLU A 18 -0.59 10.49 -18.75
CA GLU A 18 -1.90 10.27 -19.36
C GLU A 18 -2.39 8.83 -19.15
N GLU A 19 -1.53 7.84 -19.38
CA GLU A 19 -1.86 6.42 -19.12
C GLU A 19 -2.20 6.17 -17.65
N LEU A 20 -1.41 6.74 -16.73
CA LEU A 20 -1.69 6.63 -15.29
C LEU A 20 -2.98 7.35 -14.90
N ASP A 21 -3.26 8.53 -15.48
CA ASP A 21 -4.50 9.29 -15.21
C ASP A 21 -5.73 8.54 -15.71
N GLU A 22 -5.68 7.98 -16.92
CA GLU A 22 -6.74 7.18 -17.50
C GLU A 22 -6.99 5.91 -16.70
N TYR A 23 -5.92 5.21 -16.30
CA TYR A 23 -6.03 4.03 -15.48
C TYR A 23 -6.69 4.35 -14.13
N LEU A 24 -6.19 5.35 -13.39
CA LEU A 24 -6.77 5.74 -12.10
C LEU A 24 -8.23 6.21 -12.23
N LYS A 25 -8.59 6.84 -13.34
CA LYS A 25 -9.98 7.19 -13.66
C LYS A 25 -10.83 5.93 -13.84
N SER A 26 -10.31 4.90 -14.52
CA SER A 26 -10.99 3.62 -14.71
C SER A 26 -11.17 2.80 -13.41
N VAL A 27 -10.25 2.98 -12.45
CA VAL A 27 -10.35 2.39 -11.10
C VAL A 27 -11.45 3.07 -10.26
N GLY A 28 -11.86 4.30 -10.63
CA GLY A 28 -12.95 5.04 -9.98
C GLY A 28 -12.51 6.33 -9.28
N VAL A 29 -11.24 6.74 -9.39
CA VAL A 29 -10.77 8.03 -8.88
C VAL A 29 -11.24 9.14 -9.82
N SER A 30 -12.47 9.60 -9.63
CA SER A 30 -13.13 10.57 -10.52
C SER A 30 -12.49 11.97 -10.47
N ASN A 31 -11.95 12.37 -9.31
CA ASN A 31 -11.35 13.68 -9.11
C ASN A 31 -9.95 13.76 -9.76
N ARG A 32 -9.83 14.62 -10.78
CA ARG A 32 -8.58 14.84 -11.52
C ARG A 32 -7.43 15.32 -10.61
N ASN A 33 -7.73 16.14 -9.60
CA ASN A 33 -6.70 16.64 -8.69
C ASN A 33 -6.15 15.53 -7.80
N GLU A 34 -7.00 14.59 -7.39
CA GLU A 34 -6.58 13.41 -6.64
C GLU A 34 -5.73 12.47 -7.49
N ARG A 35 -6.11 12.22 -8.74
CA ARG A 35 -5.30 11.43 -9.68
C ARG A 35 -3.93 12.07 -9.92
N ALA A 36 -3.90 13.36 -10.24
CA ALA A 36 -2.65 14.09 -10.44
C ALA A 36 -1.76 14.05 -9.17
N ARG A 37 -2.37 14.17 -7.99
CA ARG A 37 -1.67 14.04 -6.70
C ARG A 37 -1.12 12.63 -6.48
N LEU A 38 -1.90 11.58 -6.80
CA LEU A 38 -1.47 10.19 -6.67
C LEU A 38 -0.27 9.89 -7.57
N ILE A 39 -0.31 10.37 -8.80
CA ILE A 39 0.77 10.21 -9.77
C ILE A 39 2.02 10.97 -9.29
N ASP A 40 1.88 12.24 -8.89
CA ASP A 40 3.01 13.06 -8.42
C ASP A 40 3.65 12.47 -7.15
N LEU A 41 2.86 11.99 -6.18
CA LEU A 41 3.40 11.38 -4.95
C LEU A 41 4.24 10.13 -5.19
N ASN A 42 3.97 9.40 -6.27
CA ASN A 42 4.66 8.14 -6.57
C ASN A 42 5.76 8.29 -7.61
N THR A 43 5.69 9.28 -8.50
CA THR A 43 6.69 9.49 -9.56
C THR A 43 7.70 10.61 -9.25
N ASN A 44 7.36 11.57 -8.37
CA ASN A 44 8.19 12.74 -8.09
C ASN A 44 8.82 12.68 -6.67
N PRO A 45 10.16 12.57 -6.57
CA PRO A 45 10.84 12.55 -5.26
C PRO A 45 10.74 13.88 -4.49
N ASN A 46 10.42 14.97 -5.18
CA ASN A 46 10.32 16.31 -4.63
C ASN A 46 8.87 16.83 -4.61
N SER A 47 7.87 15.93 -4.64
CA SER A 47 6.45 16.29 -4.61
C SER A 47 6.17 17.39 -3.57
N LEU A 48 5.60 18.52 -4.02
CA LEU A 48 5.26 19.68 -3.19
C LEU A 48 4.30 19.32 -2.04
N PHE A 49 3.51 18.25 -2.22
CA PHE A 49 2.60 17.73 -1.20
C PHE A 49 3.32 16.98 -0.07
N ALA A 50 4.48 16.38 -0.34
CA ALA A 50 5.34 15.80 0.68
C ALA A 50 6.14 16.88 1.46
N ALA A 51 6.22 18.11 0.95
CA ALA A 51 6.98 19.20 1.56
C ALA A 51 6.33 19.79 2.84
N LYS A 52 5.05 19.50 3.11
CA LYS A 52 4.45 19.70 4.45
C LYS A 52 4.94 18.61 5.43
N ARG A 53 6.25 18.51 5.64
CA ARG A 53 6.86 17.54 6.55
C ARG A 53 6.68 17.94 8.01
N ARG A 54 6.36 16.98 8.87
CA ARG A 54 6.84 17.00 10.26
C ARG A 54 8.37 16.86 10.22
N ARG A 55 9.11 17.78 10.87
CA ARG A 55 10.58 17.71 10.96
C ARG A 55 11.02 16.32 11.45
N GLY A 56 11.92 15.66 10.72
CA GLY A 56 12.58 14.43 11.16
C GLY A 56 12.04 13.11 10.59
N VAL A 57 10.89 13.10 9.90
CA VAL A 57 10.39 11.88 9.24
C VAL A 57 10.96 11.79 7.82
N ARG A 58 11.74 10.73 7.55
CA ARG A 58 12.17 10.41 6.17
C ARG A 58 10.95 9.87 5.42
N PRO A 59 10.50 10.53 4.35
CA PRO A 59 9.42 9.96 3.57
C PRO A 59 9.95 8.70 2.87
N ARG A 60 9.18 7.62 2.94
CA ARG A 60 9.40 6.40 2.14
C ARG A 60 8.94 6.72 0.72
N ILE A 61 9.70 7.58 0.04
CA ILE A 61 9.44 7.99 -1.34
C ILE A 61 9.99 6.89 -2.22
N VAL A 62 9.10 6.17 -2.89
CA VAL A 62 9.44 5.21 -3.94
C VAL A 62 9.42 5.94 -5.27
N ALA A 63 10.22 7.00 -5.41
CA ALA A 63 10.31 7.77 -6.64
C ALA A 63 11.11 6.99 -7.67
N ARG A 64 10.44 6.01 -8.27
CA ARG A 64 10.87 5.36 -9.50
C ARG A 64 9.77 5.56 -10.53
N PRO A 65 10.08 5.47 -11.82
CA PRO A 65 9.04 5.48 -12.83
C PRO A 65 8.04 4.36 -12.58
N LEU A 66 6.74 4.68 -12.60
CA LEU A 66 5.66 3.70 -12.45
C LEU A 66 5.19 3.21 -13.81
N SER A 67 4.89 1.91 -13.88
CA SER A 67 4.21 1.26 -14.99
C SER A 67 2.80 0.88 -14.55
N VAL A 68 1.80 1.16 -15.40
CA VAL A 68 0.43 0.70 -15.14
C VAL A 68 0.40 -0.82 -15.05
N GLU A 69 1.05 -1.51 -15.99
CA GLU A 69 1.00 -2.97 -16.11
C GLU A 69 1.85 -3.68 -15.04
N ASP A 70 3.01 -3.13 -14.68
CA ASP A 70 3.95 -3.81 -13.78
C ASP A 70 3.78 -3.40 -12.32
N ASP A 71 3.24 -2.21 -12.04
CA ASP A 71 3.15 -1.66 -10.68
C ASP A 71 1.71 -1.46 -10.21
N VAL A 72 0.94 -0.64 -10.93
CA VAL A 72 -0.37 -0.19 -10.43
C VAL A 72 -1.42 -1.29 -10.53
N LYS A 73 -1.53 -1.92 -11.71
CA LYS A 73 -2.54 -2.92 -12.01
C LYS A 73 -2.40 -4.18 -11.15
N PRO A 74 -1.20 -4.76 -10.94
CA PRO A 74 -1.05 -5.92 -10.07
C PRO A 74 -1.49 -5.64 -8.63
N VAL A 75 -1.24 -4.44 -8.10
CA VAL A 75 -1.69 -4.05 -6.77
C VAL A 75 -3.22 -4.00 -6.71
N VAL A 76 -3.86 -3.33 -7.68
CA VAL A 76 -5.33 -3.21 -7.72
C VAL A 76 -5.99 -4.58 -7.86
N ASP A 77 -5.50 -5.41 -8.77
CA ASP A 77 -6.05 -6.74 -9.02
C ASP A 77 -5.90 -7.63 -7.78
N TYR A 78 -4.73 -7.61 -7.12
CA TYR A 78 -4.49 -8.37 -5.90
C TYR A 78 -5.39 -7.93 -4.73
N LEU A 79 -5.64 -6.62 -4.58
CA LEU A 79 -6.54 -6.12 -3.53
C LEU A 79 -7.98 -6.63 -3.75
N CYS A 80 -8.45 -6.63 -5.00
CA CYS A 80 -9.75 -7.21 -5.32
C CYS A 80 -9.77 -8.73 -5.07
N GLU A 81 -8.69 -9.44 -5.36
CA GLU A 81 -8.56 -10.89 -5.11
C GLU A 81 -8.70 -11.23 -3.62
N ILE A 82 -8.10 -10.43 -2.73
CA ILE A 82 -8.17 -10.64 -1.27
C ILE A 82 -9.46 -10.09 -0.63
N GLY A 83 -10.44 -9.67 -1.44
CA GLY A 83 -11.77 -9.30 -0.98
C GLY A 83 -12.02 -7.81 -0.76
N VAL A 84 -11.14 -6.91 -1.20
CA VAL A 84 -11.42 -5.46 -1.20
C VAL A 84 -12.48 -5.14 -2.25
N ASN A 85 -13.53 -4.41 -1.85
CA ASN A 85 -14.55 -3.93 -2.77
C ASN A 85 -13.95 -2.85 -3.69
N LYS A 86 -14.15 -3.04 -5.00
CA LYS A 86 -13.71 -2.10 -6.04
C LYS A 86 -14.23 -0.68 -5.81
N GLU A 87 -15.41 -0.52 -5.23
CA GLU A 87 -16.01 0.78 -4.91
C GLU A 87 -15.24 1.54 -3.81
N ASN A 88 -14.52 0.83 -2.95
CA ASN A 88 -13.72 1.41 -1.87
C ASN A 88 -12.28 1.75 -2.30
N LEU A 89 -11.81 1.20 -3.43
CA LEU A 89 -10.46 1.46 -3.94
C LEU A 89 -10.13 2.95 -4.09
N PRO A 90 -11.01 3.82 -4.63
CA PRO A 90 -10.68 5.25 -4.76
C PRO A 90 -10.39 5.91 -3.41
N VAL A 91 -11.13 5.54 -2.36
CA VAL A 91 -10.93 6.05 -1.00
C VAL A 91 -9.63 5.51 -0.41
N MET A 92 -9.33 4.23 -0.62
CA MET A 92 -8.08 3.62 -0.15
C MET A 92 -6.86 4.24 -0.82
N LEU A 93 -6.89 4.39 -2.14
CA LEU A 93 -5.80 4.99 -2.92
C LEU A 93 -5.52 6.43 -2.47
N THR A 94 -6.56 7.22 -2.23
CA THR A 94 -6.40 8.61 -1.78
C THR A 94 -5.93 8.72 -0.33
N THR A 95 -6.33 7.78 0.53
CA THR A 95 -5.94 7.73 1.95
C THR A 95 -4.50 7.24 2.13
N GLN A 96 -4.09 6.23 1.35
CA GLN A 96 -2.75 5.65 1.36
C GLN A 96 -2.10 5.68 -0.05
N PRO A 97 -1.74 6.86 -0.60
CA PRO A 97 -1.21 6.99 -1.97
C PRO A 97 -0.02 6.10 -2.31
N ALA A 98 0.83 5.81 -1.32
CA ALA A 98 2.03 5.01 -1.50
C ALA A 98 1.74 3.55 -1.84
N MET A 99 0.51 3.06 -1.61
CA MET A 99 0.16 1.66 -1.87
C MET A 99 0.28 1.29 -3.36
N ILE A 100 0.08 2.27 -4.25
CA ILE A 100 0.21 2.13 -5.70
C ILE A 100 1.58 1.57 -6.11
N GLY A 101 2.64 1.94 -5.37
CA GLY A 101 4.01 1.51 -5.66
C GLY A 101 4.48 0.30 -4.85
N TYR A 102 3.60 -0.37 -4.09
CA TYR A 102 3.99 -1.52 -3.30
C TYR A 102 4.19 -2.75 -4.17
N SER A 103 5.24 -3.51 -3.87
CA SER A 103 5.43 -4.80 -4.51
C SER A 103 4.41 -5.79 -3.95
N VAL A 104 3.61 -6.38 -4.83
CA VAL A 104 2.68 -7.45 -4.45
C VAL A 104 3.45 -8.60 -3.79
N GLU A 105 4.50 -9.09 -4.44
CA GLU A 105 5.29 -10.23 -3.98
C GLU A 105 6.10 -9.94 -2.71
N ASN A 106 6.79 -8.80 -2.64
CA ASN A 106 7.76 -8.55 -1.57
C ASN A 106 7.19 -7.80 -0.37
N HIS A 107 5.97 -7.24 -0.48
CA HIS A 107 5.41 -6.39 0.56
C HIS A 107 3.96 -6.74 0.89
N LEU A 108 3.06 -6.81 -0.09
CA LEU A 108 1.65 -7.08 0.19
C LEU A 108 1.41 -8.54 0.59
N LYS A 109 1.91 -9.52 -0.16
CA LYS A 109 1.74 -10.95 0.18
C LYS A 109 2.25 -11.31 1.58
N PRO A 110 3.49 -10.96 1.98
CA PRO A 110 3.97 -11.25 3.33
C PRO A 110 3.12 -10.59 4.42
N LEU A 111 2.58 -9.38 4.15
CA LEU A 111 1.68 -8.71 5.07
C LEU A 111 0.36 -9.48 5.24
N ILE A 112 -0.24 -9.90 4.13
CA ILE A 112 -1.52 -10.63 4.16
C ILE A 112 -1.33 -12.00 4.82
N GLU A 113 -0.29 -12.73 4.45
CA GLU A 113 0.06 -14.02 5.07
C GLU A 113 0.20 -13.87 6.59
N TYR A 114 0.91 -12.84 7.05
CA TYR A 114 1.04 -12.59 8.48
C TYR A 114 -0.30 -12.22 9.15
N LEU A 115 -1.14 -11.40 8.52
CA LEU A 115 -2.46 -11.08 9.08
C LEU A 115 -3.36 -12.32 9.20
N LEU A 116 -3.28 -13.24 8.23
CA LEU A 116 -3.96 -14.54 8.29
C LEU A 116 -3.41 -15.40 9.42
N GLU A 117 -2.08 -15.43 9.64
CA GLU A 117 -1.45 -16.13 10.77
C GLU A 117 -1.92 -15.60 12.13
N VAL A 118 -2.19 -14.29 12.23
CA VAL A 118 -2.73 -13.65 13.44
C VAL A 118 -4.21 -13.99 13.67
N GLY A 119 -4.90 -14.56 12.67
CA GLY A 119 -6.29 -14.97 12.75
C GLY A 119 -7.29 -14.00 12.12
N VAL A 120 -6.84 -13.06 11.29
CA VAL A 120 -7.75 -12.16 10.56
C VAL A 120 -8.44 -12.95 9.44
N GLU A 121 -9.76 -13.12 9.52
CA GLU A 121 -10.54 -13.81 8.48
C GLU A 121 -10.91 -12.88 7.31
N ASP A 122 -11.35 -11.65 7.61
CA ASP A 122 -11.77 -10.65 6.61
C ASP A 122 -10.65 -9.62 6.36
N ILE A 123 -9.68 -10.01 5.53
CA ILE A 123 -8.55 -9.15 5.15
C ILE A 123 -9.04 -7.93 4.38
N GLY A 124 -9.93 -8.11 3.40
CA GLY A 124 -10.47 -7.03 2.58
C GLY A 124 -11.12 -5.96 3.44
N GLY A 125 -12.07 -6.33 4.30
CA GLY A 125 -12.76 -5.40 5.19
C GLY A 125 -11.84 -4.77 6.24
N LEU A 126 -10.80 -5.47 6.71
CA LEU A 126 -9.78 -4.89 7.59
C LEU A 126 -8.99 -3.77 6.89
N LEU A 127 -8.55 -4.01 5.66
CA LEU A 127 -7.78 -3.05 4.88
C LEU A 127 -8.62 -1.86 4.43
N GLU A 128 -9.90 -2.08 4.12
CA GLU A 128 -10.85 -1.00 3.84
C GLU A 128 -11.02 -0.07 5.04
N LYS A 129 -11.16 -0.64 6.25
CA LYS A 129 -11.26 0.12 7.50
C LYS A 129 -9.96 0.88 7.82
N ARG A 130 -8.81 0.26 7.53
CA ARG A 130 -7.50 0.84 7.84
C ARG A 130 -6.49 0.65 6.70
N PRO A 131 -6.56 1.47 5.63
CA PRO A 131 -5.63 1.34 4.49
C PRO A 131 -4.16 1.58 4.88
N THR A 132 -3.94 2.35 5.95
CA THR A 132 -2.60 2.64 6.49
C THR A 132 -1.88 1.40 7.03
N LEU A 133 -2.60 0.33 7.35
CA LEU A 133 -2.03 -0.96 7.77
C LEU A 133 -1.08 -1.53 6.70
N MET A 134 -1.40 -1.32 5.42
CA MET A 134 -0.54 -1.71 4.30
C MET A 134 0.81 -0.98 4.29
N GLY A 135 0.94 0.16 4.95
CA GLY A 135 2.21 0.87 5.05
C GLY A 135 3.19 0.28 6.06
N LEU A 136 2.71 -0.60 6.95
CA LEU A 136 3.52 -1.19 8.02
C LEU A 136 4.40 -2.31 7.47
N SER A 137 5.61 -2.43 8.03
CA SER A 137 6.46 -3.59 7.80
C SER A 137 6.09 -4.67 8.81
N VAL A 138 5.92 -5.90 8.31
CA VAL A 138 5.63 -7.10 9.13
C VAL A 138 6.68 -7.25 10.22
N ASP A 139 7.94 -7.40 9.84
CA ASP A 139 9.03 -7.70 10.80
C ASP A 139 9.41 -6.52 11.69
N GLN A 140 9.31 -5.29 11.18
CA GLN A 140 9.79 -4.12 11.92
C GLN A 140 8.74 -3.57 12.89
N SER A 141 7.45 -3.73 12.57
CA SER A 141 6.36 -3.04 13.26
C SER A 141 5.25 -3.98 13.67
N LEU A 142 4.61 -4.67 12.72
CA LEU A 142 3.37 -5.39 12.98
C LEU A 142 3.58 -6.55 13.96
N ARG A 143 4.65 -7.33 13.76
CA ARG A 143 5.03 -8.44 14.66
C ARG A 143 5.26 -7.97 16.09
N LYS A 144 5.96 -6.84 16.28
CA LYS A 144 6.19 -6.28 17.63
C LYS A 144 4.90 -5.85 18.32
N ILE A 145 3.94 -5.30 17.57
CA ILE A 145 2.64 -4.89 18.11
C ILE A 145 1.86 -6.13 18.55
N VAL A 146 1.79 -7.14 17.70
CA VAL A 146 1.08 -8.39 18.00
C VAL A 146 1.73 -9.13 19.17
N ASP A 147 3.06 -9.30 19.16
CA ASP A 147 3.81 -9.96 20.24
C ASP A 147 3.58 -9.24 21.58
N TYR A 148 3.57 -7.91 21.58
CA TYR A 148 3.26 -7.12 22.76
C TYR A 148 1.83 -7.38 23.24
N LEU A 149 0.84 -7.33 22.36
CA LEU A 149 -0.55 -7.56 22.74
C LEU A 149 -0.78 -8.99 23.27
N GLN A 150 -0.17 -9.99 22.63
CA GLN A 150 -0.19 -11.39 23.10
C GLN A 150 0.46 -11.54 24.49
N SER A 151 1.50 -10.76 24.79
CA SER A 151 2.15 -10.77 26.11
C SER A 151 1.31 -10.13 27.24
N THR A 152 0.21 -9.44 26.91
CA THR A 152 -0.63 -8.70 27.86
C THR A 152 -1.95 -9.41 28.20
N ASP A 153 -2.02 -10.74 27.99
CA ASP A 153 -3.24 -11.56 28.14
C ASP A 153 -4.44 -11.02 27.32
N THR A 154 -4.16 -10.28 26.24
CA THR A 154 -5.21 -9.76 25.35
C THR A 154 -5.78 -10.92 24.52
N PRO A 155 -7.11 -11.13 24.51
CA PRO A 155 -7.73 -12.19 23.74
C PRO A 155 -7.53 -11.94 22.23
N PRO A 156 -7.31 -12.98 21.40
CA PRO A 156 -7.00 -12.85 19.98
C PRO A 156 -7.99 -11.99 19.19
N GLU A 157 -9.28 -12.07 19.52
CA GLU A 157 -10.34 -11.31 18.86
C GLU A 157 -10.14 -9.80 19.03
N LYS A 158 -9.64 -9.39 20.20
CA LYS A 158 -9.38 -7.99 20.53
C LYS A 158 -8.10 -7.48 19.89
N ILE A 159 -7.12 -8.36 19.65
CA ILE A 159 -5.94 -8.03 18.86
C ILE A 159 -6.36 -7.65 17.45
N ILE A 160 -7.23 -8.44 16.81
CA ILE A 160 -7.77 -8.16 15.47
C ILE A 160 -8.54 -6.82 15.46
N GLU A 161 -9.36 -6.57 16.49
CA GLU A 161 -10.06 -5.28 16.65
C GLU A 161 -9.09 -4.09 16.73
N TYR A 162 -8.00 -4.21 17.50
CA TYR A 162 -6.95 -3.20 17.61
C TYR A 162 -6.09 -3.05 16.35
N LEU A 163 -6.00 -4.08 15.51
CA LEU A 163 -5.39 -3.93 14.20
C LEU A 163 -6.28 -3.08 13.28
N GLY A 164 -7.61 -3.21 13.38
CA GLY A 164 -8.57 -2.44 12.59
C GLY A 164 -8.85 -1.02 13.08
N THR A 165 -8.70 -0.77 14.39
CA THR A 165 -8.93 0.54 15.01
C THR A 165 -7.59 1.12 15.44
N SER A 166 -7.27 2.36 15.05
CA SER A 166 -5.97 2.94 15.45
C SER A 166 -5.88 3.02 16.98
N ILE A 167 -4.95 2.26 17.58
CA ILE A 167 -4.48 2.40 18.96
C ILE A 167 -3.87 3.80 19.14
#